data_AF-A0A1V0Q1L4-F1
#
_entry.id   AF-A0A1V0Q1L4-F1
#
_cell.length_a   1.000
_cell.length_b   1.000
_cell.length_c   1.000
_cell.angle_alpha   90.00
_cell.angle_beta   90.00
_cell.angle_gamma   90.00
#
_symmetry.space_group_name_H-M   'P 1'
#
loop_
_entity.id
_entity.type
_entity.pdbx_description
1 polymer ?
#
loop_
_entity_poly.entity_id
_entity_poly.type
_entity_poly.pdbx_seq_one_letter_code
_entity_poly.pdbx_strand_id
1 'polypeptide(L)'
;MPTTLYTLDADWSASARFTAATDMDINIGNPSTWARLSWDLTTDDTPPAVAPALATPMLPGAEKGLQLRAGERLWLAGAKGEPAVLVQS
;
A
#
# COMPACT_ATOMS: atom_id res chain seq x y z
N MET A 1 1.09 -9.52 15.82
CA MET A 1 1.38 -8.40 14.91
C MET A 1 0.06 -7.86 14.40
N PRO A 2 -0.20 -6.55 14.47
CA PRO A 2 -1.41 -5.95 13.91
C PRO A 2 -1.42 -6.13 12.39
N THR A 3 -2.57 -6.55 11.87
CA THR A 3 -2.80 -6.70 10.44
C THR A 3 -3.93 -5.77 10.02
N THR A 4 -3.71 -4.97 8.98
CA THR A 4 -4.71 -4.10 8.39
C THR A 4 -5.07 -4.61 7.00
N LEU A 5 -6.37 -4.69 6.72
CA LEU A 5 -6.90 -5.03 5.41
C LEU A 5 -7.37 -3.76 4.71
N TYR A 6 -7.00 -3.62 3.45
CA TYR A 6 -7.42 -2.54 2.58
C TYR A 6 -8.24 -3.09 1.43
N THR A 7 -9.31 -2.37 1.07
CA THR A 7 -10.02 -2.55 -0.20
C THR A 7 -9.49 -1.50 -1.17
N LEU A 8 -8.91 -1.94 -2.28
CA LEU A 8 -8.24 -1.06 -3.22
C LEU A 8 -9.24 -0.33 -4.12
N ASP A 9 -8.86 0.89 -4.49
CA ASP A 9 -9.44 1.64 -5.61
C ASP A 9 -8.50 1.57 -6.82
N ALA A 10 -9.05 1.90 -8.00
CA ALA A 10 -8.29 1.95 -9.26
C ALA A 10 -7.25 3.08 -9.30
N ASP A 11 -7.45 4.09 -8.45
CA ASP A 11 -6.55 5.24 -8.30
C ASP A 11 -6.14 5.39 -6.83
N TRP A 12 -5.16 6.25 -6.55
CA TRP A 12 -4.77 6.56 -5.18
C TRP A 12 -5.94 7.12 -4.39
N SER A 13 -6.18 6.55 -3.21
CA SER A 13 -7.30 6.92 -2.36
C SER A 13 -6.88 6.91 -0.89
N ALA A 14 -7.43 7.85 -0.12
CA ALA A 14 -7.21 7.91 1.32
C ALA A 14 -7.80 6.70 2.07
N SER A 15 -8.75 5.97 1.46
CA SER A 15 -9.29 4.71 1.99
C SER A 15 -8.26 3.59 2.02
N ALA A 16 -7.29 3.63 1.11
CA ALA A 16 -6.21 2.66 0.95
C ALA A 16 -4.84 3.28 1.28
N ARG A 17 -4.81 4.11 2.32
CA ARG A 17 -3.61 4.78 2.84
C ARG A 17 -3.29 4.34 4.26
N PHE A 18 -2.02 4.11 4.53
CA PHE A 18 -1.50 3.90 5.87
C PHE A 18 -0.62 5.08 6.27
N THR A 19 -0.79 5.61 7.48
CA THR A 19 0.07 6.67 8.04
C THR A 19 0.88 6.10 9.19
N ALA A 20 2.21 6.14 9.08
CA ALA A 20 3.09 5.68 10.13
C ALA A 20 3.16 6.73 11.26
N ALA A 21 2.71 6.36 12.46
CA ALA A 21 2.78 7.23 13.64
C ALA A 21 4.19 7.34 14.23
N THR A 22 5.00 6.31 14.02
CA THR A 22 6.40 6.20 14.44
C THR A 22 7.19 5.52 13.32
N ASP A 23 8.51 5.49 13.44
CA ASP A 23 9.33 4.60 12.60
C ASP A 23 8.90 3.15 12.86
N MET A 24 8.69 2.38 11.80
CA MET A 24 8.22 0.99 11.91
C MET A 24 8.55 0.16 10.67
N ASP A 25 8.74 -1.13 10.89
CA ASP A 25 8.85 -2.11 9.81
C ASP A 25 7.45 -2.66 9.48
N ILE A 26 7.18 -2.78 8.19
CA ILE A 26 5.92 -3.32 7.69
C ILE A 26 6.18 -4.35 6.61
N ASN A 27 5.21 -5.24 6.40
CA ASN A 27 5.14 -6.10 5.23
C ASN A 27 3.82 -5.84 4.49
N ILE A 28 3.92 -5.46 3.22
CA ILE A 28 2.77 -5.34 2.32
C ILE A 28 2.57 -6.70 1.65
N GLY A 29 1.33 -7.16 1.54
CA GLY A 29 0.96 -8.35 0.80
C GLY A 29 -0.10 -8.05 -0.25
N ASN A 30 0.05 -8.64 -1.43
CA ASN A 30 -0.99 -8.69 -2.46
C ASN A 30 -1.65 -10.09 -2.47
N PRO A 31 -2.73 -10.29 -1.70
CA PRO A 31 -3.47 -11.56 -1.69
C PRO A 31 -4.32 -11.81 -2.94
N SER A 32 -4.40 -10.86 -3.88
CA SER A 32 -5.12 -11.08 -5.14
C SER A 32 -4.54 -12.28 -5.88
N THR A 33 -5.39 -13.01 -6.61
CA THR A 33 -4.98 -14.14 -7.44
C THR A 33 -4.73 -13.75 -8.90
N TRP A 34 -5.08 -12.52 -9.29
CA TRP A 34 -5.05 -12.08 -10.70
C TRP A 34 -4.65 -10.63 -10.90
N ALA A 35 -4.95 -9.74 -9.95
CA ALA A 35 -4.66 -8.32 -10.07
C ALA A 35 -3.31 -7.96 -9.45
N ARG A 36 -2.61 -7.02 -10.08
CA ARG A 36 -1.44 -6.38 -9.46
C ARG A 36 -1.88 -5.34 -8.44
N LEU A 37 -1.13 -5.25 -7.36
CA LEU A 37 -1.14 -4.14 -6.43
C LEU A 37 -0.05 -3.14 -6.87
N SER A 38 -0.29 -1.86 -6.69
CA SER A 38 0.67 -0.78 -6.90
C SER A 38 0.82 -0.04 -5.58
N TRP A 39 2.03 0.39 -5.26
CA TRP A 39 2.29 1.14 -4.04
C TRP A 39 3.30 2.26 -4.26
N ASP A 40 3.20 3.27 -3.42
CA ASP A 40 4.17 4.36 -3.34
C ASP A 40 4.14 5.04 -1.95
N LEU A 41 5.15 5.85 -1.65
CA LEU A 41 5.30 6.57 -0.39
C LEU A 41 5.26 8.09 -0.60
N THR A 42 4.59 8.80 0.30
CA THR A 42 4.68 10.25 0.40
C THR A 42 4.96 10.69 1.84
N THR A 43 5.41 11.93 2.02
CA THR A 43 5.70 12.50 3.35
C THR A 43 4.55 13.34 3.91
N ASP A 44 3.45 13.44 3.17
CA ASP A 44 2.28 14.25 3.49
C ASP A 44 0.99 13.54 3.07
N ASP A 45 -0.15 14.23 3.20
CA ASP A 45 -1.45 13.68 2.84
C ASP A 45 -1.78 13.81 1.34
N THR A 46 -0.83 14.29 0.54
CA THR A 46 -0.98 14.41 -0.91
C THR A 46 -0.74 13.04 -1.55
N PRO A 47 -1.64 12.55 -2.43
CA PRO A 47 -1.41 11.33 -3.17
C PRO A 47 -0.14 11.41 -4.05
N PRO A 48 0.48 10.27 -4.38
CA PRO A 48 1.60 10.24 -5.31
C PRO A 48 1.25 10.89 -6.64
N ALA A 49 2.19 11.67 -7.20
CA ALA A 49 1.99 12.37 -8.48
C ALA A 49 1.99 11.42 -9.69
N VAL A 50 2.61 10.25 -9.54
CA VAL A 50 2.63 9.20 -10.57
C VAL A 50 1.33 8.41 -10.54
N ALA A 51 0.76 8.09 -11.69
CA ALA A 51 -0.41 7.21 -11.74
C ALA A 51 -0.06 5.81 -11.22
N PRO A 52 -0.97 5.09 -10.55
CA PRO A 52 -0.70 3.74 -10.03
C PRO A 52 -0.15 2.77 -11.08
N ALA A 53 -0.61 2.88 -12.33
CA ALA A 53 -0.14 2.03 -13.43
C ALA A 53 1.35 2.17 -13.76
N LEU A 54 2.00 3.24 -13.30
CA LEU A 54 3.43 3.55 -13.48
C LEU A 54 4.23 3.40 -12.18
N ALA A 55 3.57 3.17 -11.05
CA ALA A 55 4.20 2.97 -9.76
C ALA A 55 4.77 1.56 -9.63
N THR A 56 5.37 1.26 -8.47
CA THR A 56 6.02 -0.04 -8.22
C THR A 56 4.96 -1.15 -8.16
N PRO A 57 5.00 -2.14 -9.08
CA PRO A 57 4.01 -3.21 -9.08
C PRO A 57 4.39 -4.31 -8.09
N MET A 58 3.38 -4.89 -7.47
CA MET A 58 3.42 -6.13 -6.72
C MET A 58 2.49 -7.14 -7.38
N LEU A 59 3.07 -8.25 -7.84
CA LEU A 59 2.32 -9.32 -8.50
C LEU A 59 1.38 -10.05 -7.51
N PRO A 60 0.35 -10.74 -8.02
CA PRO A 60 -0.46 -11.67 -7.23
C PRO A 60 0.38 -12.59 -6.32
N GLY A 61 0.02 -12.70 -5.05
CA GLY A 61 0.71 -13.51 -4.05
C GLY A 61 2.06 -12.98 -3.57
N ALA A 62 2.52 -11.83 -4.08
CA ALA A 62 3.78 -11.24 -3.66
C ALA A 62 3.66 -10.50 -2.33
N GLU A 63 4.76 -10.52 -1.57
CA GLU A 63 4.93 -9.75 -0.35
C GLU A 63 6.17 -8.85 -0.44
N LYS A 64 6.16 -7.74 0.27
CA LYS A 64 7.25 -6.76 0.29
C LYS A 64 7.41 -6.13 1.67
N GLY A 65 8.55 -6.42 2.30
CA GLY A 65 9.00 -5.71 3.48
C GLY A 65 9.45 -4.28 3.15
N LEU A 66 9.04 -3.31 3.96
CA LEU A 66 9.42 -1.91 3.90
C LEU A 66 9.66 -1.37 5.32
N GLN A 67 10.48 -0.34 5.42
CA GLN A 67 10.62 0.46 6.63
C GLN A 67 9.97 1.82 6.37
N LEU A 68 9.00 2.20 7.21
CA LEU A 68 8.36 3.51 7.17
C LEU A 68 8.92 4.39 8.28
N ARG A 69 9.08 5.67 7.97
CA ARG A 69 9.42 6.71 8.95
C ARG A 69 8.17 7.34 9.54
N ALA A 70 8.29 7.90 10.73
CA ALA A 70 7.23 8.67 11.36
C ALA A 70 6.73 9.78 10.42
N GLY A 71 5.43 9.78 10.15
CA GLY A 71 4.78 10.70 9.22
C GLY A 71 4.82 10.28 7.75
N GLU A 72 5.43 9.15 7.37
CA GLU A 72 5.28 8.65 6.00
C GLU A 72 3.87 8.08 5.77
N ARG A 73 3.40 8.25 4.53
CA ARG A 73 2.15 7.71 4.04
C ARG A 73 2.46 6.66 2.99
N LEU A 74 2.02 5.43 3.25
CA LEU A 74 1.98 4.40 2.23
C LEU A 74 0.63 4.45 1.53
N TRP A 75 0.67 4.55 0.21
CA TRP A 75 -0.49 4.52 -0.66
C TRP A 75 -0.55 3.19 -1.40
N LEU A 76 -1.74 2.62 -1.47
CA LEU A 76 -2.02 1.36 -2.14
C LEU A 76 -3.11 1.57 -3.18
N ALA A 77 -2.93 1.03 -4.38
CA ALA A 77 -3.92 1.06 -5.45
C ALA A 77 -3.83 -0.22 -6.30
N GLY A 78 -4.92 -0.60 -6.96
CA GLY A 78 -4.97 -1.83 -7.74
C GLY A 78 -6.29 -1.95 -8.47
N ALA A 79 -6.70 -3.16 -8.86
CA ALA A 79 -8.05 -3.31 -9.38
C ALA A 79 -9.09 -3.00 -8.28
N LYS A 80 -10.12 -2.22 -8.63
CA LYS A 80 -11.14 -1.77 -7.67
C LYS A 80 -11.81 -2.97 -6.98
N GLY A 81 -11.86 -2.94 -5.65
CA GLY A 81 -12.45 -4.00 -4.83
C GLY A 81 -11.48 -5.12 -4.44
N GLU A 82 -10.27 -5.14 -5.01
CA GLU A 82 -9.28 -6.15 -4.64
C GLU A 82 -8.68 -5.87 -3.25
N PRO A 83 -8.28 -6.92 -2.52
CA PRO A 83 -7.68 -6.78 -1.20
C PRO A 83 -6.19 -6.45 -1.25
N ALA A 84 -5.72 -5.69 -0.28
CA ALA A 84 -4.32 -5.61 0.12
C ALA A 84 -4.17 -5.81 1.63
N VAL A 85 -3.03 -6.36 2.04
CA VAL A 85 -2.73 -6.66 3.44
C VAL A 85 -1.51 -5.85 3.86
N LEU A 86 -1.55 -5.27 5.06
CA LEU A 86 -0.39 -4.69 5.71
C LEU A 86 -0.20 -5.33 7.08
N VAL A 87 0.99 -5.83 7.35
CA VAL A 87 1.38 -6.40 8.66
C VAL A 87 2.45 -5.52 9.27
N GLN A 88 2.23 -5.03 10.49
CA GLN A 88 3.21 -4.24 11.24
C GLN A 88 4.09 -5.18 12.08
N SER A 89 5.42 -4.99 12.03
CA SER A 89 6.38 -5.78 12.81
C SER A 89 6.81 -5.10 14.11
#